data_AF-A0A6N9QEM6-F1
#
_entry.id   AF-A0A6N9QEM6-F1
#
_cell.length_a   1.000
_cell.length_b   1.000
_cell.length_c   1.000
_cell.angle_alpha   90.00
_cell.angle_beta   90.00
_cell.angle_gamma   90.00
#
_symmetry.space_group_name_H-M   'P 1'
#
loop_
_entity.id
_entity.type
_entity.pdbx_description
1 polymer ?
#
loop_
_entity_poly.entity_id
_entity_poly.type
_entity_poly.pdbx_seq_one_letter_code
_entity_poly.pdbx_strand_id
1 'polypeptide(L)'
;MRGMRVQQTHACRLGSEETDGRNSAFRLYGLRFIRSSIRRKTMTLVEKLMQADIAECKKKETGTIMSKRLAKVLGQKEPVEVHLQEINQRLLNEIMGSQYDKKGRMDFSKVYDAQLRCLVEGVTNPPLKDKDMMKHFGCHTPKDLAETLFRNEVKTIADKIAELSGVEAEDEEEETIKNS
;
A
#
# COMPACT_ATOMS: atom_id res chain seq x y z
N MET A 1 -5.59 -14.73 65.61
CA MET A 1 -5.41 -14.34 67.03
C MET A 1 -4.34 -13.25 67.11
N ARG A 2 -4.50 -12.21 67.96
CA ARG A 2 -3.54 -11.11 68.25
C ARG A 2 -3.21 -10.22 67.03
N GLY A 3 -3.13 -8.88 67.11
CA GLY A 3 -3.52 -7.86 68.11
C GLY A 3 -3.71 -6.51 67.36
N MET A 4 -4.54 -5.53 67.79
CA MET A 4 -4.38 -4.65 68.97
C MET A 4 -2.99 -3.99 69.07
N ARG A 5 -2.81 -2.68 69.36
CA ARG A 5 -3.69 -1.51 69.71
C ARG A 5 -2.85 -0.23 69.34
N VAL A 6 -3.27 1.04 69.17
CA VAL A 6 -4.06 2.07 69.92
C VAL A 6 -4.44 3.19 68.88
N GLN A 7 -5.59 3.88 68.89
CA GLN A 7 -5.93 5.24 69.43
C GLN A 7 -4.82 6.34 69.38
N GLN A 8 -5.04 7.67 69.47
CA GLN A 8 -6.06 8.58 70.04
C GLN A 8 -5.96 9.96 69.32
N THR A 9 -6.82 11.00 69.39
CA THR A 9 -8.29 11.23 69.58
C THR A 9 -8.58 12.76 69.43
N HIS A 10 -9.84 13.16 69.10
CA HIS A 10 -10.40 14.53 69.22
C HIS A 10 -9.84 15.63 68.27
N ALA A 11 -10.50 16.78 68.05
CA ALA A 11 -11.72 17.34 68.67
C ALA A 11 -12.66 18.04 67.66
N CYS A 12 -13.95 18.11 68.00
CA CYS A 12 -14.91 18.99 67.32
C CYS A 12 -14.79 20.44 67.81
N ARG A 13 -15.19 21.43 66.98
CA ARG A 13 -15.73 22.71 67.47
C ARG A 13 -16.84 23.20 66.55
N LEU A 14 -17.93 23.67 67.17
CA LEU A 14 -19.13 24.19 66.53
C LEU A 14 -19.12 25.72 66.50
N GLY A 15 -19.93 26.29 65.62
CA GLY A 15 -20.36 27.70 65.56
C GLY A 15 -21.31 27.85 64.37
N SER A 16 -22.62 27.94 64.57
CA SER A 16 -23.37 29.19 64.85
C SER A 16 -23.23 30.18 63.68
N GLU A 17 -24.13 30.17 62.70
CA GLU A 17 -25.47 30.81 62.77
C GLU A 17 -25.38 32.33 62.98
N GLU A 18 -25.70 33.09 61.93
CA GLU A 18 -26.54 34.29 62.05
C GLU A 18 -27.17 34.65 60.70
N THR A 19 -28.28 35.38 60.74
CA THR A 19 -29.08 35.79 59.58
C THR A 19 -28.98 37.29 59.37
N ASP A 20 -29.03 37.80 58.13
CA ASP A 20 -30.21 38.59 57.71
C ASP A 20 -30.29 39.01 56.22
N GLY A 21 -31.53 39.27 55.79
CA GLY A 21 -31.96 40.62 55.45
C GLY A 21 -31.33 41.43 54.31
N ARG A 22 -31.95 41.34 53.12
CA ARG A 22 -32.36 42.49 52.26
C ARG A 22 -31.29 43.44 51.66
N ASN A 23 -31.12 43.23 50.34
CA ASN A 23 -31.33 44.26 49.29
C ASN A 23 -30.19 45.24 48.92
N SER A 24 -30.27 45.70 47.66
CA SER A 24 -29.60 46.87 47.04
C SER A 24 -28.06 46.96 47.10
N ALA A 25 -27.39 46.31 46.14
CA ALA A 25 -26.18 46.86 45.52
C ALA A 25 -26.02 46.40 44.06
N PHE A 26 -26.34 47.29 43.11
CA PHE A 26 -25.92 47.09 41.71
C PHE A 26 -24.40 47.25 41.63
N ARG A 27 -23.67 46.15 41.40
CA ARG A 27 -22.31 46.22 40.84
C ARG A 27 -22.16 45.23 39.70
N LEU A 28 -21.85 45.78 38.53
CA LEU A 28 -21.39 45.03 37.37
C LEU A 28 -20.15 44.21 37.73
N TYR A 29 -20.02 43.06 37.07
CA TYR A 29 -18.81 42.42 36.53
C TYR A 29 -18.88 40.90 36.72
N GLY A 30 -18.48 40.14 35.70
CA GLY A 30 -18.07 38.75 35.90
C GLY A 30 -18.81 37.64 35.17
N LEU A 31 -19.76 37.90 34.25
CA LEU A 31 -20.12 36.88 33.25
C LEU A 31 -18.96 36.72 32.25
N ARG A 32 -17.90 36.03 32.68
CA ARG A 32 -16.93 35.39 31.79
C ARG A 32 -17.63 34.23 31.10
N PHE A 33 -18.40 34.56 30.08
CA PHE A 33 -18.99 33.60 29.16
C PHE A 33 -17.85 32.81 28.52
N ILE A 34 -17.62 31.58 29.01
CA ILE A 34 -16.57 30.70 28.48
C ILE A 34 -17.01 30.28 27.08
N ARG A 35 -16.63 31.09 26.09
CA ARG A 35 -16.49 30.62 24.71
C ARG A 35 -15.40 29.55 24.74
N SER A 36 -15.82 28.31 24.91
CA SER A 36 -15.04 27.13 24.54
C SER A 36 -14.79 27.23 23.04
N SER A 37 -13.72 27.94 22.69
CA SER A 37 -13.28 28.07 21.30
C SER A 37 -12.76 26.70 20.88
N ILE A 38 -13.67 25.89 20.34
CA ILE A 38 -13.36 24.61 19.72
C ILE A 38 -12.51 24.94 18.49
N ARG A 39 -11.20 25.11 18.71
CA ARG A 39 -10.19 24.97 17.68
C ARG A 39 -10.40 23.59 17.08
N ARG A 40 -11.11 23.52 15.95
CA ARG A 40 -11.03 22.38 15.04
C ARG A 40 -9.57 22.26 14.64
N LYS A 41 -8.82 21.43 15.36
CA LYS A 41 -7.45 21.09 15.02
C LYS A 41 -7.51 20.30 13.71
N THR A 42 -7.39 21.01 12.60
CA THR A 42 -7.18 20.42 11.29
C THR A 42 -5.88 19.62 11.34
N MET A 43 -5.99 18.31 11.52
CA MET A 43 -4.83 17.41 11.52
C MET A 43 -4.05 17.64 10.23
N THR A 44 -2.81 18.07 10.39
CA THR A 44 -1.88 18.25 9.28
C THR A 44 -1.63 16.91 8.58
N LEU A 45 -1.18 16.93 7.33
CA LEU A 45 -0.81 15.70 6.62
C LEU A 45 0.26 14.91 7.39
N VAL A 46 1.21 15.62 8.02
CA VAL A 46 2.25 15.04 8.88
C VAL A 46 1.63 14.29 10.07
N GLU A 47 0.68 14.90 10.79
CA GLU A 47 0.02 14.24 11.93
C GLU A 47 -0.80 13.02 11.54
N LYS A 48 -1.35 12.97 10.33
CA LYS A 48 -2.01 11.77 9.79
C LYS A 48 -1.00 10.67 9.43
N LEU A 49 0.09 11.03 8.74
CA LEU A 49 1.14 10.07 8.36
C LEU A 49 1.90 9.52 9.57
N MET A 50 2.04 10.30 10.65
CA MET A 50 2.58 9.83 11.94
C MET A 50 1.63 8.87 12.69
N GLN A 51 0.41 8.66 12.21
CA GLN A 51 -0.57 7.70 12.73
C GLN A 51 -0.79 6.48 11.80
N ALA A 52 -0.17 6.48 10.62
CA ALA A 52 -0.26 5.36 9.67
C ALA A 52 0.67 4.20 10.07
N ASP A 53 0.31 2.96 9.73
CA ASP A 53 1.15 1.81 10.02
C ASP A 53 2.32 1.71 9.02
N ILE A 54 3.54 1.62 9.56
CA ILE A 54 4.78 1.41 8.83
C ILE A 54 4.77 0.07 8.07
N ALA A 55 3.97 -0.91 8.52
CA ALA A 55 3.74 -2.17 7.82
C ALA A 55 2.90 -1.99 6.55
N GLU A 56 1.84 -1.17 6.59
CA GLU A 56 1.02 -0.86 5.42
C GLU A 56 1.84 -0.09 4.37
N CYS A 57 2.64 0.89 4.79
CA CYS A 57 3.58 1.61 3.90
C CYS A 57 4.69 0.75 3.27
N LYS A 58 4.78 -0.55 3.60
CA LYS A 58 5.72 -1.53 3.04
C LYS A 58 5.02 -2.74 2.41
N LYS A 59 3.69 -2.80 2.48
CA LYS A 59 2.91 -3.89 1.93
C LYS A 59 2.81 -3.69 0.43
N LYS A 60 3.52 -4.54 -0.32
CA LYS A 60 3.42 -4.57 -1.78
C LYS A 60 2.01 -4.86 -2.25
N GLU A 61 1.61 -4.29 -3.39
CA GLU A 61 0.37 -4.68 -4.06
C GLU A 61 0.48 -6.07 -4.69
N THR A 62 -0.65 -6.77 -4.78
CA THR A 62 -0.77 -8.15 -5.26
C THR A 62 -2.07 -8.34 -6.04
N GLY A 63 -2.00 -9.02 -7.17
CA GLY A 63 -3.17 -9.34 -8.01
C GLY A 63 -3.14 -10.76 -8.55
N THR A 64 -4.17 -11.12 -9.32
CA THR A 64 -4.27 -12.44 -9.98
C THR A 64 -4.62 -12.29 -11.46
N ILE A 65 -4.17 -13.25 -12.26
CA ILE A 65 -4.55 -13.38 -13.67
C ILE A 65 -4.86 -14.84 -14.01
N MET A 66 -5.92 -15.02 -14.81
CA MET A 66 -6.39 -16.32 -15.29
C MET A 66 -5.66 -16.71 -16.58
N SER A 67 -4.63 -17.55 -16.49
CA SER A 67 -3.87 -18.02 -17.65
C SER A 67 -4.60 -19.14 -18.40
N LYS A 68 -4.86 -18.92 -19.69
CA LYS A 68 -5.43 -19.94 -20.60
C LYS A 68 -4.33 -20.82 -21.21
N ARG A 69 -3.08 -20.35 -21.18
CA ARG A 69 -1.88 -21.10 -21.58
C ARG A 69 -1.48 -22.14 -20.55
N LEU A 70 -1.40 -21.80 -19.27
CA LEU A 70 -1.08 -22.76 -18.20
C LEU A 70 -2.11 -23.87 -18.11
N ALA A 71 -3.41 -23.57 -18.27
CA ALA A 71 -4.46 -24.57 -18.37
C ALA A 71 -4.15 -25.65 -19.41
N LYS A 72 -3.75 -25.24 -20.62
CA LYS A 72 -3.36 -26.15 -21.71
C LYS A 72 -2.06 -26.92 -21.42
N VAL A 73 -1.12 -26.34 -20.66
CA VAL A 73 0.11 -27.03 -20.21
C VAL A 73 -0.20 -28.10 -19.16
N LEU A 74 -1.16 -27.84 -18.26
CA LEU A 74 -1.59 -28.78 -17.21
C LEU A 74 -2.70 -29.75 -17.66
N GLY A 75 -3.14 -29.70 -18.92
CA GLY A 75 -4.25 -30.52 -19.44
C GLY A 75 -5.64 -30.16 -18.88
N GLN A 76 -5.76 -29.01 -18.22
CA GLN A 76 -6.99 -28.53 -17.58
C GLN A 76 -7.87 -27.75 -18.57
N LYS A 77 -9.19 -27.81 -18.37
CA LYS A 77 -10.18 -27.08 -19.18
C LYS A 77 -10.42 -25.65 -18.69
N GLU A 78 -10.24 -25.42 -17.40
CA GLU A 78 -10.46 -24.13 -16.76
C GLU A 78 -9.16 -23.32 -16.72
N PRO A 79 -9.21 -21.98 -16.85
CA PRO A 79 -8.03 -21.12 -16.72
C PRO A 79 -7.37 -21.28 -15.35
N VAL A 80 -6.04 -21.23 -15.32
CA VAL A 80 -5.24 -21.42 -14.09
C VAL A 80 -4.90 -20.07 -13.48
N GLU A 81 -5.09 -19.94 -12.16
CA GLU A 81 -4.70 -18.74 -11.42
C GLU A 81 -3.18 -18.59 -11.35
N VAL A 82 -2.71 -17.38 -11.69
CA VAL A 82 -1.32 -16.93 -11.53
C VAL A 82 -1.33 -15.74 -10.58
N HIS A 83 -0.50 -15.79 -9.54
CA HIS A 83 -0.40 -14.71 -8.55
C HIS A 83 0.73 -13.75 -8.92
N LEU A 84 0.37 -12.47 -8.97
CA LEU A 84 1.22 -11.34 -9.35
C LEU A 84 1.49 -10.45 -8.14
N GLN A 85 2.64 -9.80 -8.13
CA GLN A 85 3.04 -8.83 -7.12
C GLN A 85 3.75 -7.64 -7.78
N GLU A 86 3.56 -6.45 -7.20
CA GLU A 86 4.33 -5.23 -7.47
C GLU A 86 5.84 -5.50 -7.61
N ILE A 87 6.47 -4.91 -8.63
CA ILE A 87 7.91 -4.79 -8.74
C ILE A 87 8.33 -3.46 -8.12
N ASN A 88 9.38 -3.46 -7.29
CA ASN A 88 9.91 -2.21 -6.75
C ASN A 88 10.29 -1.24 -7.88
N GLN A 89 9.77 -0.01 -7.83
CA GLN A 89 9.90 0.99 -8.90
C GLN A 89 11.33 1.20 -9.41
N ARG A 90 12.37 1.07 -8.58
CA ARG A 90 13.77 1.15 -9.05
C ARG A 90 14.10 0.04 -10.03
N LEU A 91 13.74 -1.20 -9.69
CA LEU A 91 13.98 -2.37 -10.51
C LEU A 91 13.07 -2.37 -11.75
N LEU A 92 11.84 -1.86 -11.64
CA LEU A 92 10.97 -1.66 -12.80
C LEU A 92 11.57 -0.66 -13.79
N ASN A 93 12.10 0.47 -13.30
CA ASN A 93 12.78 1.47 -14.12
C ASN A 93 14.08 0.92 -14.76
N GLU A 94 14.82 0.04 -14.08
CA GLU A 94 15.94 -0.71 -14.68
C GLU A 94 15.50 -1.66 -15.79
N ILE A 95 14.31 -2.27 -15.68
CA ILE A 95 13.75 -3.13 -16.72
C ILE A 95 13.29 -2.28 -17.93
N MET A 96 12.47 -1.26 -17.72
CA MET A 96 12.00 -0.39 -18.81
C MET A 96 13.16 0.33 -19.50
N GLY A 97 14.13 0.85 -18.74
CA GLY A 97 15.35 1.45 -19.28
C GLY A 97 16.19 0.50 -20.13
N SER A 98 16.12 -0.81 -19.89
CA SER A 98 16.85 -1.81 -20.70
C SER A 98 16.27 -2.04 -22.10
N GLN A 99 15.07 -1.52 -22.39
CA GLN A 99 14.44 -1.57 -23.72
C GLN A 99 15.09 -0.60 -24.73
N TYR A 100 15.84 0.39 -24.26
CA TYR A 100 16.41 1.45 -25.09
C TYR A 100 17.88 1.19 -25.46
N ASP A 101 18.23 1.47 -26.70
CA ASP A 101 19.61 1.57 -27.17
C ASP A 101 20.38 2.71 -26.49
N LYS A 102 21.72 2.66 -26.57
CA LYS A 102 22.64 3.78 -26.26
C LYS A 102 22.38 5.08 -27.05
N LYS A 103 21.38 5.09 -27.95
CA LYS A 103 20.92 6.23 -28.75
C LYS A 103 19.49 6.67 -28.40
N GLY A 104 18.90 6.19 -27.30
CA GLY A 104 17.54 6.53 -26.88
C GLY A 104 16.42 5.96 -27.76
N ARG A 105 16.73 4.99 -28.64
CA ARG A 105 15.75 4.33 -29.52
C ARG A 105 15.29 3.03 -28.89
N MET A 106 13.99 2.74 -28.96
CA MET A 106 13.45 1.45 -28.52
C MET A 106 13.96 0.32 -29.42
N ASP A 107 14.38 -0.80 -28.84
CA ASP A 107 14.71 -2.04 -29.55
C ASP A 107 13.66 -3.10 -29.20
N PHE A 108 12.82 -3.45 -30.17
CA PHE A 108 11.74 -4.44 -30.02
C PHE A 108 12.23 -5.81 -29.51
N SER A 109 13.49 -6.18 -29.78
CA SER A 109 14.10 -7.40 -29.24
C SER A 109 14.23 -7.30 -27.73
N LYS A 110 14.69 -6.15 -27.23
CA LYS A 110 14.86 -5.86 -25.80
C LYS A 110 13.52 -5.60 -25.10
N VAL A 111 12.48 -5.12 -25.80
CA VAL A 111 11.12 -4.98 -25.25
C VAL A 111 10.59 -6.32 -24.76
N TYR A 112 10.67 -7.38 -25.56
CA TYR A 112 10.24 -8.72 -25.13
C TYR A 112 11.12 -9.27 -24.01
N ASP A 113 12.43 -9.08 -24.12
CA ASP A 113 13.43 -9.47 -23.12
C ASP A 113 13.22 -8.78 -21.76
N ALA A 114 12.67 -7.56 -21.77
CA ALA A 114 12.26 -6.79 -20.59
C ALA A 114 10.91 -7.28 -20.03
N GLN A 115 9.90 -7.55 -20.86
CA GLN A 115 8.64 -8.15 -20.42
C GLN A 115 8.86 -9.50 -19.71
N LEU A 116 9.71 -10.37 -20.27
CA LEU A 116 10.12 -11.61 -19.60
C LEU A 116 10.81 -11.36 -18.25
N ARG A 117 11.58 -10.27 -18.12
CA ARG A 117 12.21 -9.86 -16.87
C ARG A 117 11.20 -9.32 -15.85
N CYS A 118 10.14 -8.63 -16.28
CA CYS A 118 9.00 -8.30 -15.40
C CYS A 118 8.34 -9.56 -14.86
N LEU A 119 8.03 -10.54 -15.72
CA LEU A 119 7.42 -11.80 -15.28
C LEU A 119 8.27 -12.52 -14.21
N VAL A 120 9.58 -12.63 -14.43
CA VAL A 120 10.52 -13.28 -13.50
C VAL A 120 10.57 -12.62 -12.11
N GLU A 121 10.26 -11.33 -11.99
CA GLU A 121 10.28 -10.60 -10.71
C GLU A 121 8.89 -10.36 -10.10
N GLY A 122 7.83 -10.32 -10.90
CA GLY A 122 6.45 -10.06 -10.47
C GLY A 122 5.56 -11.30 -10.32
N VAL A 123 5.86 -12.43 -10.98
CA VAL A 123 5.09 -13.68 -10.79
C VAL A 123 5.58 -14.39 -9.52
N THR A 124 4.69 -14.52 -8.53
CA THR A 124 4.98 -15.17 -7.25
C THR A 124 4.58 -16.65 -7.22
N ASN A 125 3.53 -17.01 -7.95
CA ASN A 125 3.09 -18.39 -8.15
C ASN A 125 2.55 -18.56 -9.59
N PRO A 126 3.13 -19.45 -10.42
CA PRO A 126 4.23 -20.37 -10.12
C PRO A 126 5.60 -19.66 -10.00
N PRO A 127 6.48 -20.07 -9.08
CA PRO A 127 7.75 -19.38 -8.83
C PRO A 127 8.77 -19.62 -9.95
N LEU A 128 8.89 -18.68 -10.89
CA LEU A 128 9.71 -18.80 -12.11
C LEU A 128 11.23 -18.94 -11.87
N LYS A 129 11.69 -18.74 -10.63
CA LYS A 129 13.09 -18.91 -10.21
C LYS A 129 13.39 -20.30 -9.63
N ASP A 130 12.41 -21.21 -9.59
CA ASP A 130 12.63 -22.59 -9.14
C ASP A 130 13.49 -23.39 -10.13
N LYS A 131 14.58 -23.96 -9.62
CA LYS A 131 15.55 -24.74 -10.38
C LYS A 131 15.00 -26.09 -10.82
N ASP A 132 14.08 -26.69 -10.07
CA ASP A 132 13.57 -28.02 -10.40
C ASP A 132 12.46 -27.93 -11.44
N MET A 133 11.60 -26.90 -11.38
CA MET A 133 10.75 -26.50 -12.50
C MET A 133 11.55 -26.16 -13.76
N MET A 134 12.64 -25.36 -13.66
CA MET A 134 13.52 -25.07 -14.80
C MET A 134 14.07 -26.34 -15.46
N LYS A 135 14.63 -27.29 -14.68
CA LYS A 135 15.12 -28.58 -15.19
C LYS A 135 14.03 -29.37 -15.90
N HIS A 136 12.83 -29.45 -15.32
CA HIS A 136 11.71 -30.21 -15.87
C HIS A 136 11.28 -29.70 -17.26
N PHE A 137 11.34 -28.39 -17.49
CA PHE A 137 11.04 -27.77 -18.80
C PHE A 137 12.28 -27.61 -19.72
N GLY A 138 13.49 -28.01 -19.27
CA GLY A 138 14.74 -27.85 -20.02
C GLY A 138 15.26 -26.40 -20.11
N CYS A 139 14.70 -25.48 -19.33
CA CYS A 139 15.04 -24.06 -19.35
C CYS A 139 16.36 -23.80 -18.61
N HIS A 140 17.22 -22.98 -19.22
CA HIS A 140 18.54 -22.64 -18.70
C HIS A 140 18.51 -21.32 -17.89
N THR A 141 17.56 -20.43 -18.17
CA THR A 141 17.29 -19.24 -17.36
C THR A 141 15.79 -19.15 -16.98
N PRO A 142 15.45 -18.37 -15.93
CA PRO A 142 14.06 -18.05 -15.59
C PRO A 142 13.28 -17.36 -16.72
N LYS A 143 13.96 -16.66 -17.66
CA LYS A 143 13.28 -16.03 -18.81
C LYS A 143 12.75 -17.06 -19.78
N ASP A 144 13.56 -18.03 -20.19
CA ASP A 144 13.14 -19.10 -21.11
C ASP A 144 12.01 -19.95 -20.51
N LEU A 145 11.94 -20.06 -19.18
CA LEU A 145 10.80 -20.68 -18.49
C LEU A 145 9.53 -19.82 -18.55
N ALA A 146 9.64 -18.52 -18.28
CA ALA A 146 8.53 -17.57 -18.44
C ALA A 146 7.99 -17.55 -19.88
N GLU A 147 8.89 -17.51 -20.86
CA GLU A 147 8.57 -17.59 -22.29
C GLU A 147 7.89 -18.91 -22.62
N THR A 148 8.47 -20.05 -22.24
CA THR A 148 7.95 -21.39 -22.55
C THR A 148 6.53 -21.60 -22.05
N LEU A 149 6.25 -21.19 -20.80
CA LEU A 149 4.94 -21.28 -20.18
C LEU A 149 3.94 -20.34 -20.87
N PHE A 150 4.19 -19.03 -20.84
CA PHE A 150 3.18 -18.02 -21.16
C PHE A 150 3.11 -17.65 -22.65
N ARG A 151 4.26 -17.58 -23.37
CA ARG A 151 4.39 -17.15 -24.77
C ARG A 151 3.58 -15.89 -25.12
N ASN A 152 2.40 -16.08 -25.70
CA ASN A 152 1.48 -15.03 -26.14
C ASN A 152 0.88 -14.23 -24.96
N GLU A 153 0.82 -14.81 -23.75
CA GLU A 153 0.30 -14.14 -22.55
C GLU A 153 1.37 -13.26 -21.86
N VAL A 154 2.63 -13.29 -22.31
CA VAL A 154 3.75 -12.55 -21.68
C VAL A 154 3.48 -11.04 -21.61
N LYS A 155 3.01 -10.40 -22.70
CA LYS A 155 2.66 -8.96 -22.68
C LYS A 155 1.58 -8.70 -21.62
N THR A 156 0.43 -9.36 -21.71
CA THR A 156 -0.71 -9.13 -20.80
C THR A 156 -0.39 -9.38 -19.32
N ILE A 157 0.56 -10.28 -19.00
CA ILE A 157 1.03 -10.48 -17.63
C ILE A 157 2.00 -9.35 -17.22
N ALA A 158 2.90 -8.91 -18.10
CA ALA A 158 3.82 -7.82 -17.84
C ALA A 158 3.09 -6.48 -17.65
N ASP A 159 2.09 -6.20 -18.48
CA ASP A 159 1.24 -5.01 -18.39
C ASP A 159 0.56 -4.94 -17.01
N LYS A 160 -0.08 -6.04 -16.56
CA LYS A 160 -0.68 -6.13 -15.21
C LYS A 160 0.31 -6.00 -14.05
N ILE A 161 1.56 -6.44 -14.23
CA ILE A 161 2.60 -6.24 -13.21
C ILE A 161 3.00 -4.75 -13.17
N ALA A 162 2.98 -4.04 -14.30
CA ALA A 162 3.22 -2.60 -14.35
C ALA A 162 2.06 -1.80 -13.73
N GLU A 163 0.80 -2.16 -14.03
CA GLU A 163 -0.41 -1.63 -13.36
C GLU A 163 -0.29 -1.74 -11.83
N LEU A 164 -0.01 -2.95 -11.31
CA LEU A 164 0.25 -3.24 -9.89
C LEU A 164 1.49 -2.55 -9.30
N SER A 165 2.29 -1.86 -10.12
CA SER A 165 3.48 -1.11 -9.69
C SER A 165 3.31 0.41 -9.81
N GLY A 166 2.09 0.88 -10.08
CA GLY A 166 1.77 2.30 -10.25
C GLY A 166 2.20 2.87 -11.60
N VAL A 167 2.39 2.03 -12.62
CA VAL A 167 2.45 2.48 -14.02
C VAL A 167 1.02 2.44 -14.54
N GLU A 168 0.39 3.61 -14.61
CA GLU A 168 -0.86 3.78 -15.35
C GLU A 168 -0.59 3.42 -16.82
N ALA A 169 -1.54 2.74 -17.46
CA ALA A 169 -1.48 2.56 -18.90
C ALA A 169 -1.60 3.95 -19.54
N GLU A 170 -0.67 4.29 -20.43
CA GLU A 170 -0.87 5.41 -21.35
C GLU A 170 -2.05 5.03 -22.25
N ASP A 171 -3.25 5.56 -21.93
CA ASP A 171 -4.34 5.64 -22.90
C ASP A 171 -3.75 6.28 -24.16
N GLU A 172 -3.90 5.64 -25.31
CA GLU A 172 -3.39 6.15 -26.58
C GLU A 172 -4.14 7.45 -26.91
N GLU A 173 -3.60 8.60 -26.49
CA GLU A 173 -4.11 9.92 -26.87
C GLU A 173 -4.11 10.00 -28.40
N GLU A 174 -5.29 9.81 -29.01
CA GLU A 174 -5.46 9.80 -30.45
C GLU A 174 -4.81 11.05 -31.04
N GLU A 175 -3.70 10.89 -31.79
CA GLU A 175 -3.05 12.03 -32.42
C GLU A 175 -4.04 12.68 -33.38
N THR A 176 -4.69 13.76 -32.92
CA THR A 176 -5.66 14.50 -33.71
C THR A 176 -4.92 15.29 -34.78
N ILE A 177 -4.62 14.63 -35.89
CA ILE A 177 -3.91 15.17 -37.07
C ILE A 177 -4.71 16.35 -37.64
N LYS A 178 -4.42 17.55 -37.11
CA LYS A 178 -4.90 18.83 -37.61
C LYS A 178 -4.11 19.21 -38.85
N ASN A 179 -4.36 18.51 -39.94
CA ASN A 179 -3.97 18.98 -41.27
C ASN A 179 -4.47 20.42 -41.45
N SER A 180 -3.56 21.29 -41.86
CA SER A 180 -3.76 22.72 -42.11
C SER A 180 -3.50 23.02 -43.58
#